data_AF-A0A382RXY0-F1
#
_entry.id   AF-A0A382RXY0-F1
#
_cell.length_a   1.000
_cell.length_b   1.000
_cell.length_c   1.000
_cell.angle_alpha   90.00
_cell.angle_beta   90.00
_cell.angle_gamma   90.00
#
_symmetry.space_group_name_H-M   'P 1'
#
loop_
_entity.id
_entity.type
_entity.pdbx_description
1 polymer ?
#
loop_
_entity_poly.entity_id
_entity_poly.type
_entity_poly.pdbx_seq_one_letter_code
_entity_poly.pdbx_strand_id
1 'polypeptide(L)' 'MSVIYEIIGNVPELSSWVFITLCVVSFFTSLISAAFGLGGGVMLVTIMALLLNPLAVIPIHAVIQMNSNLFRAIMMWP' A
#
# COMPACT_ATOMS: atom_id res chain seq x y z
N MET A 1 -4.20 2.62 -19.27
CA MET A 1 -3.20 3.70 -19.11
C MET A 1 -3.81 4.97 -18.53
N SER A 2 -5.02 5.40 -18.90
CA SER A 2 -5.69 6.59 -18.33
C SER A 2 -5.83 6.57 -16.80
N VAL A 3 -6.29 5.45 -16.23
CA VAL A 3 -6.56 5.32 -14.78
C VAL A 3 -5.31 5.54 -13.92
N ILE A 4 -4.16 5.02 -14.33
CA ILE A 4 -2.90 5.18 -13.58
C ILE A 4 -2.44 6.64 -13.63
N TYR A 5 -2.52 7.28 -14.79
CA TYR A 5 -2.19 8.70 -14.94
C TYR A 5 -3.17 9.61 -14.18
N GLU A 6 -4.44 9.24 -14.10
CA GLU A 6 -5.45 9.97 -13.33
C GLU A 6 -5.22 9.85 -11.82
N ILE A 7 -4.89 8.65 -11.32
CA ILE A 7 -4.55 8.46 -9.90
C ILE A 7 -3.28 9.22 -9.52
N ILE A 8 -2.21 9.12 -10.34
CA ILE A 8 -0.94 9.81 -10.08
C ILE A 8 -1.10 11.33 -10.22
N GLY A 9 -1.85 11.79 -11.22
CA GLY A 9 -2.10 13.22 -11.45
C GLY A 9 -2.88 13.91 -10.33
N ASN A 10 -3.64 13.16 -9.53
CA ASN A 10 -4.38 13.67 -8.36
C ASN A 10 -3.55 13.70 -7.06
N VAL A 11 -2.37 13.07 -7.02
CA VAL A 11 -1.46 13.14 -5.87
C VAL A 11 -0.29 14.06 -6.22
N PRO A 12 -0.27 15.32 -5.72
CA PRO A 12 0.83 16.22 -5.99
C PRO A 12 2.14 15.60 -5.48
N GLU A 13 3.19 15.67 -6.30
CA GLU A 13 4.56 15.20 -6.02
C GLU A 13 4.79 13.67 -6.05
N LEU A 14 3.81 12.85 -6.45
CA LEU A 14 4.00 11.40 -6.51
C LEU A 14 4.62 10.95 -7.85
N SER A 15 5.90 10.59 -7.83
CA SER A 15 6.59 10.05 -9.00
C SER A 15 6.02 8.67 -9.41
N SER A 16 5.87 8.43 -10.71
CA SER A 16 5.41 7.13 -11.25
C SER A 16 6.23 5.94 -10.76
N TRP A 17 7.53 6.16 -10.53
CA TRP A 17 8.43 5.14 -9.99
C TRP A 17 8.07 4.77 -8.55
N VAL A 18 7.77 5.76 -7.72
CA VAL A 18 7.36 5.55 -6.32
C VAL A 18 6.04 4.80 -6.24
N PHE A 19 5.08 5.10 -7.12
CA PHE A 19 3.82 4.37 -7.22
C PHE A 19 4.04 2.88 -7.49
N ILE A 20 4.88 2.56 -8.49
CA ILE A 20 5.18 1.16 -8.84
C ILE A 20 5.89 0.47 -7.67
N THR A 21 6.86 1.12 -7.04
CA THR A 21 7.54 0.59 -5.85
C THR A 21 6.55 0.29 -4.73
N LEU A 22 5.63 1.19 -4.43
CA LEU A 22 4.60 0.99 -3.39
C LEU A 22 3.67 -0.17 -3.71
N CYS A 23 3.26 -0.34 -4.97
CA CYS A 23 2.46 -1.49 -5.39
C CYS A 23 3.18 -2.82 -5.17
N VAL A 24 4.45 -2.91 -5.56
CA VAL A 24 5.27 -4.12 -5.38
C VAL A 24 5.51 -4.40 -3.89
N VAL A 25 5.88 -3.37 -3.12
CA VAL A 25 6.10 -3.49 -1.66
C VAL A 25 4.81 -3.89 -0.94
N SER A 26 3.66 -3.32 -1.31
CA SER A 26 2.34 -3.66 -0.75
C SER A 26 2.01 -5.15 -0.93
N PHE A 27 2.39 -5.73 -2.07
CA PHE A 27 2.20 -7.16 -2.32
C PHE A 27 3.09 -8.02 -1.42
N PHE A 28 4.39 -7.71 -1.32
CA PHE A 28 5.33 -8.46 -0.47
C PHE A 28 5.05 -8.31 1.03
N THR A 29 4.66 -7.12 1.47
CA THR A 29 4.26 -6.89 2.87
C THR A 29 2.97 -7.65 3.22
N SER A 30 2.04 -7.80 2.26
CA SER A 30 0.88 -8.67 2.44
C SER A 30 1.26 -10.15 2.51
N LEU A 31 2.21 -10.63 1.70
CA LEU A 31 2.76 -11.99 1.80
C LEU A 31 3.35 -12.27 3.19
N ILE A 32 4.11 -11.32 3.73
CA ILE A 32 4.68 -11.42 5.09
C ILE A 32 3.56 -11.49 6.12
N SER A 33 2.54 -10.64 5.99
CA SER A 33 1.38 -10.66 6.89
C SER A 33 0.59 -11.96 6.79
N ALA A 34 0.52 -12.59 5.62
CA ALA A 34 -0.12 -13.89 5.42
C ALA A 34 0.71 -15.06 5.96
N ALA A 35 2.04 -15.02 5.80
CA ALA A 35 2.95 -16.09 6.23
C ALA A 35 3.22 -16.08 7.74
N PHE A 36 3.42 -14.91 8.34
CA PHE A 36 3.80 -14.74 9.75
C PHE A 36 2.68 -14.19 10.64
N GLY A 37 1.54 -13.82 10.06
CA GLY A 37 0.38 -13.29 10.79
C GLY A 37 0.54 -11.87 11.33
N LEU A 38 1.76 -11.31 11.36
CA LEU A 38 2.06 -9.99 11.93
C LEU A 38 3.26 -9.31 11.24
N GLY A 39 3.28 -7.97 11.27
CA GLY A 39 4.45 -7.15 10.86
C GLY A 39 4.40 -6.54 9.45
N GLY A 40 3.58 -7.06 8.52
CA GLY A 40 3.48 -6.53 7.15
C GLY A 40 3.12 -5.04 7.10
N GLY A 41 2.16 -4.60 7.91
CA GLY A 41 1.76 -3.19 8.00
C GLY A 41 2.86 -2.27 8.53
N VAL A 42 3.64 -2.72 9.53
CA VAL A 42 4.76 -1.94 10.07
C VAL A 42 5.86 -1.79 9.03
N MET A 43 6.18 -2.87 8.31
CA MET A 43 7.19 -2.86 7.25
C MET A 43 6.78 -1.92 6.09
N LEU A 44 5.50 -1.89 5.74
CA LEU A 44 4.94 -0.96 4.77
C LEU A 44 5.07 0.49 5.25
N VAL A 45 4.70 0.81 6.49
CA VAL A 45 4.85 2.17 7.06
C VAL A 45 6.30 2.63 7.04
N THR A 46 7.26 1.76 7.37
CA THR A 46 8.69 2.09 7.32
C THR A 46 9.14 2.47 5.92
N ILE A 47 8.71 1.73 4.89
CA ILE A 47 9.06 2.03 3.49
C ILE A 47 8.38 3.32 3.03
N MET A 48 7.12 3.53 3.43
CA MET A 48 6.40 4.76 3.12
C MET A 48 7.04 5.99 3.78
N ALA A 49 7.52 5.89 5.01
CA ALA A 49 8.23 6.97 5.70
C ALA A 49 9.53 7.40 5.00
N LEU A 50 10.14 6.51 4.21
CA LEU A 50 11.35 6.81 3.42
C LEU A 50 11.05 7.45 2.06
N LEU A 51 9.85 7.22 1.50
CA LEU A 51 9.52 7.56 0.12
C LEU A 51 8.46 8.65 -0.04
N LEU A 52 7.66 8.91 1.00
CA LEU A 52 6.50 9.78 0.94
C LEU A 52 6.56 10.86 2.01
N ASN A 53 5.95 12.01 1.70
CA ASN A 53 5.70 13.05 2.68
C ASN A 53 4.81 12.49 3.80
N PRO A 54 5.09 12.77 5.10
CA PRO A 54 4.29 12.25 6.22
C PRO A 54 2.77 12.49 6.11
N LEU A 55 2.35 13.57 5.45
CA LEU A 55 0.93 13.85 5.19
C LEU A 55 0.27 12.82 4.24
N ALA A 56 1.04 12.27 3.29
CA ALA A 56 0.56 11.25 2.35
C ALA A 56 0.62 9.83 2.93
N VAL A 57 1.44 9.60 3.96
CA VAL A 57 1.66 8.26 4.54
C VAL A 57 0.36 7.69 5.13
N ILE A 58 -0.38 8.49 5.90
CA ILE A 58 -1.61 8.05 6.58
C ILE A 58 -2.69 7.58 5.58
N PRO A 59 -3.12 8.40 4.60
CA PRO A 59 -4.19 8.00 3.68
C PRO A 59 -3.78 6.83 2.77
N ILE A 60 -2.53 6.80 2.31
CA ILE A 60 -2.05 5.71 1.44
C ILE A 60 -2.00 4.39 2.22
N HIS A 61 -1.54 4.42 3.47
CA HIS A 61 -1.47 3.24 4.33
C HIS A 61 -2.88 2.70 4.59
N ALA A 62 -3.84 3.58 4.90
CA ALA A 62 -5.22 3.20 5.14
C ALA A 62 -5.86 2.47 3.94
N VAL A 63 -5.65 2.97 2.72
CA VAL A 63 -6.17 2.33 1.49
C VAL A 63 -5.56 0.94 1.28
N ILE A 64 -4.24 0.82 1.44
CA ILE A 64 -3.54 -0.46 1.29
C ILE A 64 -4.00 -1.48 2.35
N GLN A 65 -4.14 -1.05 3.60
CA GLN A 65 -4.57 -1.91 4.70
C GLN A 65 -6.04 -2.33 4.55
N MET A 66 -6.90 -1.42 4.09
CA MET A 66 -8.30 -1.71 3.78
C MET A 66 -8.40 -2.80 2.71
N ASN A 67 -7.62 -2.69 1.63
CA ASN A 67 -7.60 -3.70 0.57
C ASN A 67 -7.09 -5.07 1.07
N SER A 68 -6.00 -5.09 1.84
CA SER A 68 -5.41 -6.33 2.40
C SER A 68 -6.35 -7.03 3.39
N ASN A 69 -6.98 -6.25 4.28
CA ASN A 69 -7.93 -6.77 5.26
C ASN A 69 -9.25 -7.21 4.62
N LEU A 70 -9.73 -6.50 3.59
CA LEU A 70 -10.92 -6.89 2.83
C LEU A 70 -10.71 -8.21 2.10
N PHE A 71 -9.58 -8.40 1.43
CA PHE A 71 -9.26 -9.65 0.77
C PHE A 71 -9.24 -10.83 1.77
N ARG A 72 -8.62 -10.62 2.95
CA ARG A 72 -8.61 -11.63 4.02
C ARG A 72 -10.01 -11.91 4.56
N ALA A 73 -10.84 -10.86 4.73
CA ALA A 73 -12.22 -11.01 5.15
C ALA A 73 -13.04 -11.83 4.13
N ILE A 74 -12.85 -11.59 2.82
CA ILE A 74 -13.51 -12.36 1.75
C ILE A 74 -13.05 -13.82 1.76
N MET A 75 -11.75 -14.08 1.91
CA MET A 75 -11.23 -15.47 1.95
C MET A 75 -11.63 -16.23 3.21
N MET A 76 -11.80 -15.53 4.33
CA MET A 76 -12.26 -16.11 5.59
C MET A 76 -13.79 -16.11 5.72
N TRP A 77 -14.51 -15.53 4.75
CA TRP A 77 -15.96 -15.48 4.75
C TRP A 77 -16.52 -16.89 4.43
N PRO A 78 -17.37 -17.46 5.31
CA PRO A 78 -17.94 -18.80 5.14
C PRO A 78 -18.98 -18.88 4.01
#